data_AF-A0A530ZNG5-F1
#
_entry.id   AF-A0A530ZNG5-F1
#
_cell.length_a   1.000
_cell.length_b   1.000
_cell.length_c   1.000
_cell.angle_alpha   90.00
_cell.angle_beta   90.00
_cell.angle_gamma   90.00
#
_symmetry.space_group_name_H-M   'P 1'
#
loop_
_entity.id
_entity.type
_entity.pdbx_description
1 polymer ?
#
loop_
_entity_poly.entity_id
_entity_poly.type
_entity_poly.pdbx_seq_one_letter_code
_entity_poly.pdbx_strand_id
1 'polypeptide(L)'
;RARLNKEDFQAVDIAAIAAPVAKWAVTVMEPYLVPMALQKAFHLMRSSRPGPVLVDLPVDVQLAEIEFDIDAYEPLVPFKPAMSRSQAEKALKML
;
A
#
# COMPACT_ATOMS: atom_id res chain seq x y z
N ARG A 1 14.33 17.46 -6.43
CA ARG A 1 13.64 17.57 -5.13
C ARG A 1 12.25 18.10 -5.40
N ALA A 2 11.29 17.20 -5.47
CA ALA A 2 9.85 17.45 -5.56
C ALA A 2 9.45 18.74 -4.81
N ARG A 3 8.89 19.70 -5.56
CA ARG A 3 8.55 21.04 -5.06
C ARG A 3 7.18 21.05 -4.41
N LEU A 4 6.96 20.17 -3.43
CA LEU A 4 5.69 20.06 -2.68
C LEU A 4 5.26 21.37 -1.99
N ASN A 5 6.22 22.27 -1.73
CA ASN A 5 6.00 23.52 -0.99
C ASN A 5 6.05 24.77 -1.88
N LYS A 6 6.14 24.64 -3.20
CA LYS A 6 5.85 25.74 -4.12
C LYS A 6 4.48 25.48 -4.70
N GLU A 7 3.71 26.53 -4.95
CA GLU A 7 2.44 26.49 -5.68
C GLU A 7 2.65 26.09 -7.16
N ASP A 8 3.39 25.00 -7.40
CA ASP A 8 3.45 24.34 -8.69
C ASP A 8 2.04 23.81 -8.97
N PHE A 9 1.58 24.03 -10.20
CA PHE A 9 0.26 23.65 -10.67
C PHE A 9 0.01 22.17 -10.35
N GLN A 10 -1.00 21.88 -9.50
CA GLN A 10 -1.39 20.54 -8.99
C GLN A 10 -0.62 19.96 -7.80
N ALA A 11 0.15 20.76 -7.04
CA ALA A 11 0.73 20.32 -5.76
C ALA A 11 -0.33 20.24 -4.63
N VAL A 12 -1.23 19.25 -4.70
CA VAL A 12 -2.17 18.91 -3.62
C VAL A 12 -1.70 17.66 -2.90
N ASP A 13 -1.87 17.61 -1.57
CA ASP A 13 -1.59 16.41 -0.79
C ASP A 13 -2.70 15.37 -1.02
N ILE A 14 -2.60 14.66 -2.14
CA ILE A 14 -3.57 13.62 -2.53
C ILE A 14 -3.57 12.45 -1.55
N ALA A 15 -2.44 12.17 -0.91
CA ALA A 15 -2.34 11.11 0.09
C ALA A 15 -3.20 11.45 1.32
N ALA A 16 -3.13 12.68 1.82
CA ALA A 16 -3.99 13.16 2.90
C ALA A 16 -5.47 13.17 2.50
N ILE A 17 -5.80 13.56 1.27
CA ILE A 17 -7.18 13.57 0.77
C ILE A 17 -7.76 12.16 0.66
N ALA A 18 -6.98 11.19 0.18
CA ALA A 18 -7.44 9.82 -0.04
C ALA A 18 -7.39 8.94 1.22
N ALA A 19 -6.65 9.33 2.26
CA ALA A 19 -6.49 8.55 3.49
C ALA A 19 -7.82 8.10 4.14
N PRO A 20 -8.92 8.89 4.17
CA PRO A 20 -10.19 8.46 4.75
C PRO A 20 -10.95 7.41 3.93
N VAL A 21 -10.64 7.26 2.64
CA VAL A 21 -11.39 6.41 1.68
C VAL A 21 -10.56 5.26 1.11
N ALA A 22 -9.28 5.18 1.45
CA ALA A 22 -8.38 4.11 1.07
C ALA A 22 -7.86 3.36 2.30
N LYS A 23 -7.54 2.06 2.14
CA LYS A 23 -6.83 1.30 3.17
C LYS A 23 -5.44 1.86 3.45
N TRP A 24 -4.85 2.46 2.42
CA TRP A 24 -3.56 3.11 2.49
C TRP A 24 -3.45 4.13 1.35
N ALA A 25 -3.00 5.33 1.68
CA ALA A 25 -2.68 6.37 0.73
C ALA A 25 -1.28 6.89 1.09
N VAL A 26 -0.40 7.00 0.11
CA VAL A 26 1.00 7.43 0.32
C VAL A 26 1.54 8.17 -0.89
N THR A 27 2.41 9.14 -0.67
CA THR A 27 3.31 9.69 -1.70
C THR A 27 4.71 9.12 -1.48
N VAL A 28 5.26 8.46 -2.49
CA VAL A 28 6.61 7.85 -2.41
C VAL A 28 7.63 8.90 -2.82
N MET A 29 8.46 9.32 -1.86
CA MET A 29 9.41 10.42 -2.06
C MET A 29 10.79 9.97 -2.55
N GLU A 30 11.09 8.67 -2.47
CA GLU A 30 12.39 8.12 -2.81
C GLU A 30 12.24 7.01 -3.86
N PRO A 31 12.98 7.06 -5.00
CA PRO A 31 12.85 6.11 -6.11
C PRO A 31 12.99 4.64 -5.69
N TYR A 32 13.98 4.33 -4.85
CA TYR A 32 14.28 2.95 -4.44
C TYR A 32 13.17 2.34 -3.57
N LEU A 33 12.24 3.15 -3.03
CA LEU A 33 11.10 2.66 -2.26
C LEU A 33 9.92 2.24 -3.15
N VAL A 34 9.90 2.60 -4.44
CA VAL A 34 8.76 2.32 -5.33
C VAL A 34 8.43 0.83 -5.40
N PRO A 35 9.39 -0.10 -5.62
CA PRO A 35 9.06 -1.53 -5.66
C PRO A 35 8.47 -2.03 -4.34
N MET A 36 9.00 -1.57 -3.21
CA MET A 36 8.54 -1.97 -1.87
C MET A 36 7.17 -1.38 -1.53
N ALA A 37 6.92 -0.14 -1.95
CA ALA A 37 5.62 0.51 -1.82
C ALA A 37 4.54 -0.26 -2.59
N LEU A 38 4.83 -0.68 -3.83
CA LEU A 38 3.92 -1.51 -4.63
C LEU A 38 3.72 -2.89 -4.00
N GLN A 39 4.79 -3.55 -3.55
CA GLN A 39 4.70 -4.84 -2.85
C GLN A 39 3.75 -4.78 -1.64
N LYS A 40 3.88 -3.72 -0.83
CA LYS A 40 3.00 -3.44 0.31
C LYS A 40 1.57 -3.11 -0.14
N ALA A 41 1.39 -2.32 -1.20
CA ALA A 41 0.07 -2.00 -1.74
C ALA A 41 -0.72 -3.27 -2.07
N PHE A 42 -0.12 -4.20 -2.81
CA PHE A 42 -0.75 -5.47 -3.16
C PHE A 42 -1.01 -6.39 -1.96
N HIS A 43 -0.13 -6.38 -0.95
CA HIS A 43 -0.39 -7.07 0.30
C HIS A 43 -1.65 -6.51 0.99
N LEU A 44 -1.74 -5.19 1.14
CA LEU A 44 -2.85 -4.53 1.82
C LEU A 44 -4.17 -4.67 1.06
N MET A 45 -4.17 -4.58 -0.27
CA MET A 45 -5.36 -4.79 -1.09
C MET A 45 -5.97 -6.18 -0.90
N ARG A 46 -5.14 -7.21 -0.64
CA ARG A 46 -5.56 -8.61 -0.55
C ARG A 46 -5.76 -9.13 0.88
N SER A 47 -5.22 -8.44 1.87
CA SER A 47 -5.20 -8.90 3.26
C SER A 47 -6.41 -8.44 4.07
N SER A 48 -6.90 -9.30 4.95
CA SER A 48 -8.10 -9.09 5.78
C SER A 48 -9.31 -8.77 4.89
N ARG A 49 -10.03 -7.67 5.17
CA ARG A 49 -11.05 -7.12 4.27
C ARG A 49 -10.37 -6.40 3.09
N PRO A 50 -10.58 -6.83 1.83
CA PRO A 50 -10.04 -6.12 0.67
C PRO A 50 -10.52 -4.68 0.57
N GLY A 51 -9.71 -3.81 -0.03
CA GLY A 51 -10.06 -2.40 -0.21
C GLY A 51 -9.00 -1.64 -1.01
N PRO A 52 -9.31 -0.41 -1.45
CA PRO A 52 -8.48 0.36 -2.35
C PRO A 52 -7.21 0.89 -1.66
N VAL A 53 -6.17 1.14 -2.47
CA VAL A 53 -4.91 1.76 -2.06
C VAL A 53 -4.55 2.83 -3.10
N LEU A 54 -4.02 3.96 -2.64
CA LEU A 54 -3.47 5.02 -3.47
C LEU A 54 -1.95 5.11 -3.25
N VAL A 55 -1.19 5.03 -4.35
CA VAL A 55 0.25 5.28 -4.36
C VAL A 55 0.51 6.41 -5.32
N ASP A 56 0.91 7.56 -4.79
CA ASP A 56 1.29 8.74 -5.53
C ASP A 56 2.80 8.77 -5.75
N LEU A 57 3.21 9.04 -6.98
CA LEU A 57 4.60 9.00 -7.43
C LEU A 57 4.96 10.33 -8.08
N PRO A 58 5.79 11.18 -7.45
CA PRO A 58 6.30 12.39 -8.07
C PRO A 58 7.09 12.07 -9.37
N VAL A 59 7.05 12.98 -10.34
CA VAL A 59 7.71 12.77 -11.65
C VAL A 59 9.22 12.56 -11.50
N ASP A 60 9.88 13.26 -10.58
CA ASP A 60 11.32 13.06 -10.33
C ASP A 60 11.62 11.69 -9.71
N VAL A 61 10.67 11.11 -8.98
CA VAL A 61 10.77 9.74 -8.44
C VAL A 61 10.58 8.70 -9.55
N GLN A 62 9.64 8.92 -10.47
CA GLN A 62 9.36 8.01 -11.58
C GLN A 62 10.50 7.95 -12.60
N LEU A 63 11.17 9.07 -12.85
CA LEU A 63 12.23 9.18 -13.87
C LEU A 63 13.62 8.79 -13.35
N ALA A 64 13.78 8.60 -12.04
CA ALA A 64 15.06 8.23 -11.46
C ALA A 64 15.38 6.75 -11.68
N GLU A 65 16.64 6.45 -12.00
CA GLU A 65 17.13 5.08 -12.10
C GLU A 65 17.39 4.49 -10.71
N ILE A 66 17.08 3.20 -10.57
CA ILE A 66 17.33 2.42 -9.36
C ILE A 66 17.97 1.09 -9.73
N GLU A 67 18.81 0.56 -8.85
CA GLU A 67 19.20 -0.84 -8.91
C GLU A 67 18.07 -1.68 -8.30
N PHE A 68 17.52 -2.60 -9.10
CA PHE A 68 16.45 -3.48 -8.67
C PHE A 68 16.58 -4.82 -9.39
N ASP A 69 16.79 -5.88 -8.61
CA ASP A 69 16.78 -7.25 -9.07
C ASP A 69 15.35 -7.79 -9.03
N ILE A 70 14.75 -7.97 -10.21
CA ILE A 70 13.40 -8.51 -10.34
C ILE A 70 13.33 -10.00 -9.98
N ASP A 71 14.42 -10.75 -10.14
CA ASP A 71 14.44 -12.19 -9.85
C ASP A 71 14.46 -12.45 -8.33
N ALA A 72 14.96 -11.48 -7.55
CA ALA A 72 14.90 -11.48 -6.10
C ALA A 72 13.54 -11.03 -5.52
N TYR A 73 12.60 -10.58 -6.36
CA TYR A 73 11.30 -10.10 -5.91
C TYR A 73 10.33 -11.24 -5.59
N GLU A 74 9.81 -11.24 -4.35
CA GLU A 74 8.70 -12.13 -3.96
C GLU A 74 7.47 -11.33 -3.48
N PRO A 75 6.25 -11.66 -3.92
CA PRO A 75 5.04 -11.06 -3.37
C PRO A 75 4.83 -11.42 -1.89
N LEU A 76 4.46 -10.44 -1.06
CA LEU A 76 4.07 -10.73 0.32
C LEU A 76 2.78 -11.56 0.37
N VAL A 77 2.79 -12.60 1.23
CA VAL A 77 1.64 -13.48 1.46
C VAL A 77 0.48 -12.68 2.09
N PRO A 78 -0.74 -12.69 1.50
CA PRO A 78 -1.87 -12.01 2.09
C PRO A 78 -2.31 -12.62 3.42
N PHE A 79 -2.55 -11.79 4.43
CA PHE A 79 -3.09 -12.23 5.71
C PHE A 79 -4.60 -12.44 5.62
N LYS A 80 -5.10 -13.60 6.08
CA LYS A 80 -6.53 -13.87 6.26
C LYS A 80 -6.77 -14.40 7.67
N PRO A 81 -7.61 -13.74 8.49
CA PRO A 81 -7.91 -14.25 9.81
C PRO A 81 -8.70 -15.56 9.70
N ALA A 82 -8.31 -16.56 10.49
CA ALA A 82 -8.97 -17.84 10.58
C ALA A 82 -9.51 -18.05 12.00
N MET A 83 -10.71 -18.61 12.10
CA MET A 83 -11.32 -18.96 13.38
C MET A 83 -10.56 -20.13 14.02
N SER A 84 -10.31 -20.06 15.32
CA SER A 84 -9.72 -21.19 16.05
C SER A 84 -10.74 -22.31 16.24
N ARG A 85 -10.25 -23.54 16.46
CA ARG A 85 -11.12 -24.69 16.77
C ARG A 85 -12.03 -24.42 17.98
N SER A 86 -11.50 -23.81 19.04
CA SER A 86 -12.27 -23.49 20.24
C SER A 86 -13.36 -22.44 20.00
N GLN A 87 -13.10 -21.45 19.15
CA GLN A 87 -14.10 -20.47 18.73
C GLN A 87 -15.23 -21.13 17.92
N ALA A 88 -14.87 -22.03 16.99
CA ALA A 88 -15.83 -22.77 16.18
C ALA A 88 -16.73 -23.68 17.02
N GLU A 89 -16.15 -24.45 17.95
CA GLU A 89 -16.90 -25.30 18.88
C GLU A 89 -17.86 -24.50 19.75
N LYS A 90 -17.46 -23.32 20.23
CA LYS A 90 -18.33 -22.44 21.02
C LYS A 90 -19.49 -21.88 20.20
N ALA A 91 -19.25 -21.48 18.96
CA ALA A 91 -20.30 -21.01 18.05
C ALA A 91 -21.32 -22.11 17.74
N LEU A 92 -20.86 -23.35 17.50
CA LEU A 92 -21.75 -24.50 17.24
C LEU A 92 -22.66 -24.84 18.41
N LYS A 93 -22.24 -24.60 19.66
CA LYS A 93 -23.07 -24.82 20.86
C LYS A 93 -24.15 -23.76 21.06
N MET A 94 -24.03 -22.61 20.38
CA MET A 94 -25.00 -21.50 20.45
C MET A 94 -26.07 -21.58 19.35
N LEU A 95 -25.89 -22.46 18.36
CA LEU A 95 -26.86 -22.80 17.33
C LEU A 95 -27.79 -23.92 17.82
#